data_AF-A0A7G9SAU9-F1
#
_entry.id   AF-A0A7G9SAU9-F1
#
_cell.length_a   1.000
_cell.length_b   1.000
_cell.length_c   1.000
_cell.angle_alpha   90.00
_cell.angle_beta   90.00
_cell.angle_gamma   90.00
#
_symmetry.space_group_name_H-M   'P 1'
#
loop_
_entity.id
_entity.type
_entity.pdbx_description
1 polymer ?
#
loop_
_entity_poly.entity_id
_entity_poly.type
_entity_poly.pdbx_seq_one_letter_code
_entity_poly.pdbx_strand_id
1 'polypeptide(L)'
;MARRLSRKTLCSSLAIATALVMAPRPALAQSFIGTVNSSVGANVHLQGNGITVINVQNTQAVINWTATGASNNGVITFQPAGTTASFRGNSQFAVLNRVTPGVAGSSILLDGIIETQSNSSGGGGTIFFSSPNGVIIGQNAVIDVGSLGLTALPVASDADGNWISGFGTSAQTISFGPAVNPNAFVRVNPGATLAVRNSDNYIALVAPKVDVQGTIKTDGVAALVAAEQATLTIRDNGLWDIIVGTGTTDPNGIVLNGAIARNTAAVGGNHTAYLVSVAKNDAVTMLFNSGSKLGFDVAGSAGIEGNSVVLSAGASVLNGGVASYPAGAGNSNITLDGVSTDSRLTAIAHGTINVNSDGGASTYGGDVTLAASGQINVAATNNNLTFARTLTATTDRIGAPGGDATAGDISIGASNGKTLHFAGATVLSADGTGGSATTGTGTGGNGTGGTITIAPTGGTVSFSQLTATARGVGGAGSVQGGIGQGGTVSIGSSGGTLLSTGTLSADASGVGGASSGRAARVMAARRGSRWMAERRRSPDCPSRPTRPAGGRCAWWNRIRRSGGNFGRRRHSPDHRHGDSRCAR
;
A
#
# COMPACT_ATOMS: atom_id res chain seq x y z
N MET A 1 94.88 -6.91 -12.12
CA MET A 1 95.45 -5.56 -12.33
C MET A 1 94.33 -4.53 -12.27
N ALA A 2 94.57 -3.42 -11.58
CA ALA A 2 93.58 -2.53 -10.99
C ALA A 2 93.12 -1.35 -11.88
N ARG A 3 92.10 -0.63 -11.36
CA ARG A 3 91.62 0.75 -11.66
C ARG A 3 90.56 0.87 -12.78
N ARG A 4 89.53 1.73 -12.70
CA ARG A 4 89.23 2.91 -11.84
C ARG A 4 87.72 3.24 -11.92
N LEU A 5 87.22 3.91 -10.88
CA LEU A 5 85.87 4.45 -10.71
C LEU A 5 85.56 5.71 -11.55
N SER A 6 84.26 5.91 -11.81
CA SER A 6 83.45 7.13 -11.54
C SER A 6 82.96 8.03 -12.71
N ARG A 7 81.64 8.28 -12.62
CA ARG A 7 80.89 9.56 -12.72
C ARG A 7 79.94 9.79 -13.91
N LYS A 8 78.71 10.15 -13.49
CA LYS A 8 77.48 10.50 -14.21
C LYS A 8 77.61 11.77 -15.05
N THR A 9 76.80 11.92 -16.12
CA THR A 9 76.03 13.16 -16.40
C THR A 9 74.90 12.93 -17.42
N LEU A 10 73.81 13.71 -17.25
CA LEU A 10 72.55 13.78 -18.01
C LEU A 10 72.67 14.54 -19.35
N CYS A 11 71.73 14.29 -20.28
CA CYS A 11 71.02 15.22 -21.19
C CYS A 11 70.27 14.40 -22.29
N SER A 12 68.93 14.29 -22.31
CA SER A 12 67.96 15.07 -23.16
C SER A 12 68.37 15.15 -24.65
N SER A 13 67.58 14.79 -25.68
CA SER A 13 66.20 15.23 -25.98
C SER A 13 65.70 14.70 -27.35
N LEU A 14 64.37 14.57 -27.47
CA LEU A 14 63.49 14.85 -28.62
C LEU A 14 63.69 14.15 -29.99
N ALA A 15 62.70 13.32 -30.35
CA ALA A 15 62.08 13.35 -31.68
C ALA A 15 60.57 13.12 -31.54
N ILE A 16 59.82 14.21 -31.70
CA ILE A 16 58.35 14.24 -31.78
C ILE A 16 57.98 13.86 -33.21
N ALA A 17 57.25 12.76 -33.39
CA ALA A 17 56.58 12.44 -34.65
C ALA A 17 55.06 12.50 -34.41
N THR A 18 54.50 13.68 -34.70
CA THR A 18 53.05 13.91 -34.80
C THR A 18 52.52 13.25 -36.08
N ALA A 19 52.01 12.02 -35.96
CA ALA A 19 51.09 11.47 -36.95
C ALA A 19 49.66 11.87 -36.56
N LEU A 20 49.15 12.89 -37.24
CA LEU A 20 47.76 13.33 -37.14
C LEU A 20 46.87 12.26 -37.81
N VAL A 21 46.51 11.21 -37.07
CA VAL A 21 45.40 10.34 -37.47
C VAL A 21 44.12 11.15 -37.25
N MET A 22 43.59 11.73 -38.33
CA MET A 22 42.18 12.07 -38.40
C MET A 22 41.38 10.76 -38.31
N ALA A 23 41.19 10.27 -37.10
CA ALA A 23 40.11 9.34 -36.82
C ALA A 23 38.80 10.05 -37.20
N PRO A 24 37.83 9.35 -37.81
CA PRO A 24 36.49 9.91 -37.99
C PRO A 24 36.02 10.39 -36.62
N ARG A 25 35.87 11.71 -36.46
CA ARG A 25 35.24 12.27 -35.29
C ARG A 25 33.85 11.65 -35.23
N PRO A 26 33.42 11.03 -34.11
CA PRO A 26 32.07 10.53 -34.01
C PRO A 26 31.14 11.69 -34.36
N ALA A 27 30.18 11.42 -35.26
CA ALA A 27 29.10 12.34 -35.52
C ALA A 27 28.56 12.76 -34.15
N LEU A 28 28.52 14.06 -33.94
CA LEU A 28 28.12 14.67 -32.70
C LEU A 28 26.71 14.11 -32.35
N ALA A 29 26.63 13.19 -31.36
CA ALA A 29 25.41 12.51 -30.95
C ALA A 29 24.54 13.44 -30.11
N GLN A 30 23.30 13.68 -30.52
CA GLN A 30 22.26 14.35 -29.70
C GLN A 30 21.87 13.50 -28.47
N SER A 31 21.32 14.13 -27.42
CA SER A 31 20.85 13.39 -26.23
C SER A 31 19.64 12.52 -26.53
N PHE A 32 18.61 13.06 -27.20
CA PHE A 32 17.46 12.27 -27.63
C PHE A 32 17.67 11.69 -29.03
N ILE A 33 17.78 10.37 -29.15
CA ILE A 33 17.91 9.62 -30.40
C ILE A 33 16.51 9.40 -31.00
N GLY A 34 15.99 10.45 -31.62
CA GLY A 34 14.73 10.39 -32.35
C GLY A 34 14.53 11.59 -33.28
N THR A 35 13.50 11.47 -34.12
CA THR A 35 13.02 12.53 -35.01
C THR A 35 11.85 13.25 -34.35
N VAL A 36 11.84 14.58 -34.38
CA VAL A 36 10.67 15.37 -33.98
C VAL A 36 9.66 15.35 -35.13
N ASN A 37 8.52 14.72 -34.91
CA ASN A 37 7.42 14.67 -35.88
C ASN A 37 6.63 15.97 -35.88
N SER A 38 6.40 16.53 -34.68
CA SER A 38 5.79 17.83 -34.48
C SER A 38 6.13 18.36 -33.08
N SER A 39 6.13 19.69 -32.94
CA SER A 39 6.36 20.38 -31.67
C SER A 39 5.43 21.58 -31.60
N VAL A 40 4.61 21.64 -30.55
CA VAL A 40 3.68 22.74 -30.27
C VAL A 40 4.10 23.37 -28.94
N GLY A 41 4.30 24.68 -28.91
CA GLY A 41 4.67 25.43 -27.70
C GLY A 41 6.14 25.31 -27.26
N ALA A 42 7.00 24.61 -28.02
CA ALA A 42 8.43 24.51 -27.74
C ALA A 42 9.29 24.40 -29.02
N ASN A 43 10.54 24.83 -28.93
CA ASN A 43 11.56 24.64 -29.95
C ASN A 43 12.61 23.63 -29.48
N VAL A 44 12.80 22.57 -30.27
CA VAL A 44 13.77 21.51 -29.99
C VAL A 44 15.08 21.81 -30.71
N HIS A 45 16.18 21.86 -29.95
CA HIS A 45 17.52 22.03 -30.47
C HIS A 45 18.35 20.78 -30.14
N LEU A 46 18.57 19.96 -31.16
CA LEU A 46 19.40 18.76 -31.06
C LEU A 46 20.86 19.17 -31.26
N GLN A 47 21.60 19.32 -30.18
CA GLN A 47 23.02 19.67 -30.23
C GLN A 47 23.84 18.39 -30.25
N GLY A 48 24.77 18.23 -31.18
CA GLY A 48 25.47 16.97 -31.29
C GLY A 48 26.49 16.68 -30.16
N ASN A 49 26.61 17.47 -29.10
CA ASN A 49 27.61 17.20 -28.05
C ASN A 49 27.07 16.35 -26.90
N GLY A 50 26.16 15.41 -27.18
CA GLY A 50 25.43 14.66 -26.17
C GLY A 50 24.35 15.50 -25.48
N ILE A 51 23.90 16.60 -26.11
CA ILE A 51 23.02 17.59 -25.47
C ILE A 51 21.76 17.80 -26.30
N THR A 52 20.60 17.76 -25.68
CA THR A 52 19.35 18.24 -26.30
C THR A 52 18.82 19.40 -25.47
N VAL A 53 18.60 20.55 -26.11
CA VAL A 53 18.02 21.73 -25.44
C VAL A 53 16.61 21.95 -25.96
N ILE A 54 15.64 22.02 -25.06
CA ILE A 54 14.24 22.26 -25.37
C ILE A 54 13.88 23.62 -24.78
N ASN A 55 13.65 24.60 -25.66
CA ASN A 55 13.25 25.95 -25.28
C ASN A 55 11.74 26.04 -25.35
N VAL A 56 11.10 26.12 -24.18
CA VAL A 56 9.65 26.14 -24.03
C VAL A 56 9.17 27.59 -24.20
N GLN A 57 8.25 27.80 -25.15
CA GLN A 57 7.75 29.12 -25.54
C GLN A 57 6.41 29.44 -24.88
N ASN A 58 5.58 28.42 -24.67
CA ASN A 58 4.27 28.53 -24.05
C ASN A 58 4.29 27.96 -22.63
N THR A 59 3.24 28.21 -21.84
CA THR A 59 3.11 27.59 -20.51
C THR A 59 2.93 26.07 -20.58
N GLN A 60 2.38 25.56 -21.69
CA GLN A 60 2.30 24.13 -21.98
C GLN A 60 2.83 23.84 -23.38
N ALA A 61 3.52 22.72 -23.54
CA ALA A 61 4.06 22.27 -24.81
C ALA A 61 3.89 20.75 -24.99
N VAL A 62 3.73 20.33 -26.23
CA VAL A 62 3.69 18.91 -26.63
C VAL A 62 4.69 18.68 -27.74
N ILE A 63 5.56 17.69 -27.55
CA ILE A 63 6.56 17.29 -28.55
C ILE A 63 6.30 15.82 -28.90
N ASN A 64 6.03 15.56 -30.18
CA ASN A 64 5.84 14.22 -30.70
C ASN A 64 7.14 13.74 -31.33
N TRP A 65 7.66 12.63 -30.81
CA TRP A 65 8.91 12.02 -31.21
C TRP A 65 8.67 10.66 -31.86
N THR A 66 9.51 10.32 -32.83
CA THR A 66 9.75 8.93 -33.24
C THR A 66 11.13 8.53 -32.76
N ALA A 67 11.24 7.56 -31.86
CA ALA A 67 12.53 7.04 -31.40
C ALA A 67 13.18 6.21 -32.50
N THR A 68 14.40 6.57 -32.91
CA THR A 68 15.09 5.97 -34.07
C THR A 68 16.25 5.06 -33.69
N GLY A 69 16.55 4.92 -32.39
CA GLY A 69 17.55 3.99 -31.90
C GLY A 69 17.23 2.54 -32.29
N ALA A 70 18.28 1.70 -32.38
CA ALA A 70 18.10 0.27 -32.61
C ALA A 70 17.33 -0.38 -31.44
N SER A 71 16.37 -1.25 -31.77
CA SER A 71 15.69 -2.08 -30.77
C SER A 71 16.57 -3.26 -30.41
N ASN A 72 16.89 -3.39 -29.12
CA ASN A 72 17.60 -4.53 -28.56
C ASN A 72 16.66 -5.22 -27.57
N ASN A 73 16.25 -6.46 -27.86
CA ASN A 73 15.30 -7.22 -27.06
C ASN A 73 14.00 -6.46 -26.73
N GLY A 74 13.45 -5.72 -27.70
CA GLY A 74 12.21 -4.94 -27.51
C GLY A 74 12.38 -3.63 -26.74
N VAL A 75 13.61 -3.14 -26.59
CA VAL A 75 13.90 -1.84 -25.96
C VAL A 75 14.67 -0.95 -26.94
N ILE A 76 14.17 0.25 -27.20
CA ILE A 76 14.87 1.29 -27.96
C ILE A 76 15.52 2.27 -27.00
N THR A 77 16.84 2.48 -27.13
CA THR A 77 17.52 3.55 -26.39
C THR A 77 17.14 4.89 -27.00
N PHE A 78 16.23 5.62 -26.33
CA PHE A 78 15.83 6.96 -26.75
C PHE A 78 16.77 8.02 -26.18
N GLN A 79 17.29 7.82 -24.97
CA GLN A 79 18.36 8.63 -24.41
C GLN A 79 19.48 7.71 -23.88
N PRO A 80 20.69 7.74 -24.46
CA PRO A 80 21.81 6.94 -24.00
C PRO A 80 22.48 7.55 -22.75
N ALA A 81 23.20 6.73 -22.01
CA ALA A 81 24.01 7.20 -20.88
C ALA A 81 25.05 8.26 -21.27
N GLY A 82 25.36 9.14 -20.32
CA GLY A 82 26.35 10.21 -20.50
C GLY A 82 25.88 11.39 -21.37
N THR A 83 24.59 11.43 -21.72
CA THR A 83 23.98 12.56 -22.44
C THR A 83 23.04 13.36 -21.54
N THR A 84 22.78 14.62 -21.89
CA THR A 84 21.95 15.54 -21.11
C THR A 84 20.83 16.16 -21.94
N ALA A 85 19.60 16.05 -21.47
CA ALA A 85 18.46 16.80 -21.98
C ALA A 85 18.10 17.93 -21.01
N SER A 86 18.10 19.17 -21.50
CA SER A 86 17.86 20.38 -20.72
C SER A 86 16.60 21.09 -21.21
N PHE A 87 15.62 21.23 -20.31
CA PHE A 87 14.36 21.95 -20.57
C PHE A 87 14.44 23.36 -19.98
N ARG A 88 14.15 24.36 -20.80
CA ARG A 88 14.32 25.79 -20.45
C ARG A 88 13.04 26.56 -20.70
N GLY A 89 12.66 27.38 -19.74
CA GLY A 89 11.52 28.28 -19.86
C GLY A 89 11.72 29.56 -19.06
N ASN A 90 10.98 30.60 -19.45
CA ASN A 90 11.04 31.93 -18.82
C ASN A 90 10.02 32.11 -17.68
N SER A 91 9.12 31.15 -17.49
CA SER A 91 8.07 31.10 -16.48
C SER A 91 7.85 29.66 -16.01
N GLN A 92 6.86 29.38 -15.16
CA GLN A 92 6.38 28.01 -14.95
C GLN A 92 5.91 27.43 -16.30
N PHE A 93 6.28 26.18 -16.59
CA PHE A 93 5.96 25.52 -17.84
C PHE A 93 5.75 24.01 -17.67
N ALA A 94 5.06 23.39 -18.63
CA ALA A 94 4.87 21.94 -18.70
C ALA A 94 5.15 21.40 -20.11
N VAL A 95 5.90 20.31 -20.22
CA VAL A 95 6.23 19.67 -21.51
C VAL A 95 5.81 18.21 -21.49
N LEU A 96 5.00 17.81 -22.46
CA LEU A 96 4.67 16.41 -22.73
C LEU A 96 5.50 15.91 -23.91
N ASN A 97 6.44 15.01 -23.64
CA ASN A 97 7.19 14.27 -24.64
C ASN A 97 6.45 12.98 -24.98
N ARG A 98 5.73 12.98 -26.11
CA ARG A 98 5.08 11.77 -26.63
C ARG A 98 6.04 11.03 -27.55
N VAL A 99 6.53 9.88 -27.11
CA VAL A 99 7.54 9.12 -27.84
C VAL A 99 6.92 7.86 -28.44
N THR A 100 6.84 7.82 -29.76
CA THR A 100 6.48 6.63 -30.51
C THR A 100 7.74 5.82 -30.79
N PRO A 101 7.83 4.56 -30.34
CA PRO A 101 8.94 3.67 -30.69
C PRO A 101 9.00 3.46 -32.22
N GLY A 102 10.17 3.64 -32.84
CA GLY A 102 10.34 3.41 -34.28
C GLY A 102 10.23 1.94 -34.70
N VAL A 103 10.29 1.02 -33.74
CA VAL A 103 10.00 -0.41 -33.91
C VAL A 103 8.76 -0.74 -33.10
N ALA A 104 7.71 -1.25 -33.76
CA ALA A 104 6.45 -1.60 -33.13
C ALA A 104 6.63 -2.56 -31.95
N GLY A 105 5.85 -2.36 -30.89
CA GLY A 105 5.91 -3.16 -29.66
C GLY A 105 7.11 -2.87 -28.74
N SER A 106 8.10 -2.08 -29.17
CA SER A 106 9.27 -1.77 -28.34
C SER A 106 8.94 -0.74 -27.26
N SER A 107 9.56 -0.87 -26.09
CA SER A 107 9.58 0.18 -25.05
C SER A 107 10.73 1.17 -25.29
N ILE A 108 10.74 2.29 -24.58
CA ILE A 108 11.85 3.26 -24.65
C ILE A 108 12.69 3.25 -23.38
N LEU A 109 14.00 3.48 -23.53
CA LEU A 109 14.97 3.65 -22.44
C LEU A 109 15.46 5.09 -22.38
N LEU A 110 15.43 5.66 -21.16
CA LEU A 110 16.03 6.93 -20.77
C LEU A 110 17.16 6.66 -19.78
N ASP A 111 18.43 6.75 -20.20
CA ASP A 111 19.60 6.40 -19.37
C ASP A 111 20.56 7.57 -19.13
N GLY A 112 20.18 8.79 -19.55
CA GLY A 112 20.99 10.01 -19.40
C GLY A 112 20.49 10.94 -18.29
N ILE A 113 20.98 12.18 -18.32
CA ILE A 113 20.57 13.25 -17.42
C ILE A 113 19.37 13.99 -18.04
N ILE A 114 18.34 14.24 -17.25
CA ILE A 114 17.22 15.11 -17.64
C ILE A 114 17.09 16.19 -16.59
N GLU A 115 17.19 17.45 -17.01
CA GLU A 115 17.17 18.58 -16.10
C GLU A 115 16.25 19.71 -16.58
N THR A 116 15.76 20.49 -15.62
CA THR A 116 15.11 21.77 -15.90
C THR A 116 16.00 22.93 -15.47
N GLN A 117 16.12 23.94 -16.33
CA GLN A 117 16.74 25.22 -15.98
C GLN A 117 15.65 26.30 -16.02
N SER A 118 15.24 26.82 -14.87
CA SER A 118 14.37 28.01 -14.78
C SER A 118 15.19 29.23 -14.38
N ASN A 119 15.02 30.34 -15.09
CA ASN A 119 15.62 31.64 -14.71
C ASN A 119 14.81 32.36 -13.61
N SER A 120 13.72 31.77 -13.14
CA SER A 120 12.84 32.29 -12.10
C SER A 120 12.99 31.49 -10.80
N SER A 121 12.77 32.18 -9.68
CA SER A 121 12.92 31.70 -8.29
C SER A 121 11.83 30.71 -7.83
N GLY A 122 11.01 30.16 -8.73
CA GLY A 122 9.87 29.31 -8.38
C GLY A 122 9.71 28.13 -9.32
N GLY A 123 10.30 26.98 -8.94
CA GLY A 123 9.94 25.63 -9.42
C GLY A 123 10.36 25.31 -10.86
N GLY A 124 11.18 24.26 -11.03
CA GLY A 124 11.50 23.70 -12.35
C GLY A 124 10.24 23.35 -13.15
N GLY A 125 10.36 23.20 -14.47
CA GLY A 125 9.21 22.81 -15.30
C GLY A 125 8.65 21.41 -14.98
N THR A 126 7.40 21.19 -15.36
CA THR A 126 6.75 19.87 -15.35
C THR A 126 7.11 19.10 -16.61
N ILE A 127 7.83 17.98 -16.49
CA ILE A 127 8.28 17.19 -17.64
C ILE A 127 7.59 15.83 -17.64
N PHE A 128 6.87 15.51 -18.70
CA PHE A 128 6.22 14.23 -18.90
C PHE A 128 6.85 13.46 -20.07
N PHE A 129 6.96 12.14 -19.91
CA PHE A 129 7.27 11.20 -20.99
C PHE A 129 6.17 10.16 -21.10
N SER A 130 5.62 10.00 -22.31
CA SER A 130 4.63 8.97 -22.61
C SER A 130 5.09 8.08 -23.77
N SER A 131 5.04 6.76 -23.58
CA SER A 131 5.34 5.77 -24.64
C SER A 131 4.41 4.55 -24.51
N PRO A 132 3.69 4.15 -25.58
CA PRO A 132 2.56 3.21 -25.51
C PRO A 132 2.90 1.78 -25.06
N ASN A 133 4.16 1.34 -25.21
CA ASN A 133 4.59 0.00 -24.77
C ASN A 133 5.41 0.05 -23.47
N GLY A 134 5.73 1.26 -23.00
CA GLY A 134 6.41 1.46 -21.74
C GLY A 134 7.61 2.40 -21.81
N VAL A 135 8.00 2.82 -20.61
CA VAL A 135 9.12 3.74 -20.34
C VAL A 135 10.02 3.09 -19.30
N ILE A 136 11.31 2.96 -19.62
CA ILE A 136 12.35 2.45 -18.74
C ILE A 136 13.29 3.60 -18.40
N ILE A 137 13.49 3.84 -17.10
CA ILE A 137 14.57 4.69 -16.60
C ILE A 137 15.77 3.79 -16.31
N GLY A 138 16.87 4.04 -17.02
CA GLY A 138 18.08 3.24 -16.97
C GLY A 138 18.90 3.48 -15.71
N GLN A 139 19.85 2.58 -15.44
CA GLN A 139 20.64 2.56 -14.20
C GLN A 139 21.52 3.81 -14.00
N ASN A 140 21.87 4.51 -15.10
CA ASN A 140 22.73 5.69 -15.06
C ASN A 140 21.91 6.99 -15.07
N ALA A 141 20.58 6.88 -15.17
CA ALA A 141 19.72 8.04 -15.33
C ALA A 141 19.64 8.88 -14.06
N VAL A 142 19.76 10.19 -14.25
CA VAL A 142 19.52 11.19 -13.21
C VAL A 142 18.50 12.18 -13.77
N ILE A 143 17.29 12.14 -13.24
CA ILE A 143 16.24 13.09 -13.60
C ILE A 143 16.09 14.07 -12.45
N ASP A 144 16.38 15.34 -12.72
CA ASP A 144 16.31 16.44 -11.77
C ASP A 144 15.47 17.57 -12.35
N VAL A 145 14.18 17.53 -12.09
CA VAL A 145 13.19 18.44 -12.70
C VAL A 145 12.30 19.06 -11.64
N GLY A 146 11.47 20.02 -12.04
CA GLY A 146 10.44 20.56 -11.17
C GLY A 146 9.42 19.50 -10.82
N SER A 147 8.57 19.11 -11.77
CA SER A 147 7.66 17.97 -11.61
C SER A 147 7.88 16.94 -12.71
N LEU A 148 7.65 15.66 -12.43
CA LEU A 148 7.91 14.56 -13.35
C LEU A 148 6.66 13.70 -13.55
N GLY A 149 6.39 13.33 -14.80
CA GLY A 149 5.41 12.30 -15.14
C GLY A 149 6.01 11.25 -16.06
N LEU A 150 5.83 9.98 -15.75
CA LEU A 150 6.16 8.87 -16.65
C LEU A 150 4.91 8.05 -16.87
N THR A 151 4.56 7.79 -18.12
CA THR A 151 3.34 7.03 -18.42
C THR A 151 3.46 6.16 -19.65
N ALA A 152 2.71 5.06 -19.63
CA ALA A 152 2.45 4.26 -20.84
C ALA A 152 1.06 4.48 -21.44
N LEU A 153 0.25 5.34 -20.80
CA LEU A 153 -1.10 5.64 -21.22
C LEU A 153 -1.12 6.85 -22.17
N PRO A 154 -2.07 6.90 -23.12
CA PRO A 154 -2.28 8.10 -23.92
C PRO A 154 -2.65 9.29 -23.04
N VAL A 155 -1.96 10.42 -23.21
CA VAL A 155 -2.33 11.69 -22.57
C VAL A 155 -2.93 12.57 -23.66
N ALA A 156 -4.16 13.03 -23.51
CA ALA A 156 -4.80 13.90 -24.50
C ALA A 156 -4.19 15.31 -24.48
N SER A 157 -4.22 16.00 -25.63
CA SER A 157 -3.95 17.44 -25.72
C SER A 157 -4.88 18.08 -26.73
N ASP A 158 -5.11 19.37 -26.60
CA ASP A 158 -5.75 20.17 -27.65
C ASP A 158 -4.78 20.55 -28.78
N ALA A 159 -5.26 21.34 -29.74
CA ALA A 159 -4.48 21.81 -30.88
C ALA A 159 -3.38 22.82 -30.49
N ASP A 160 -3.55 23.52 -29.37
CA ASP A 160 -2.63 24.52 -28.85
C ASP A 160 -1.54 23.91 -27.94
N GLY A 161 -1.62 22.59 -27.70
CA GLY A 161 -0.67 21.86 -26.89
C GLY A 161 -0.96 21.92 -25.38
N ASN A 162 -2.17 22.27 -24.97
CA ASN A 162 -2.59 22.15 -23.58
C ASN A 162 -3.00 20.71 -23.29
N TRP A 163 -2.44 20.12 -22.24
CA TRP A 163 -2.68 18.74 -21.83
C TRP A 163 -2.91 18.58 -20.32
N ILE A 164 -2.69 19.66 -19.55
CA ILE A 164 -3.09 19.83 -18.16
C ILE A 164 -4.22 20.85 -18.11
N SER A 165 -5.37 20.43 -17.60
CA SER A 165 -6.48 21.33 -17.31
C SER A 165 -6.22 22.08 -16.00
N GLY A 166 -6.47 23.39 -15.96
CA GLY A 166 -6.22 24.20 -14.75
C GLY A 166 -4.74 24.42 -14.44
N PHE A 167 -3.84 24.28 -15.41
CA PHE A 167 -2.39 24.49 -15.21
C PHE A 167 -2.10 25.87 -14.59
N GLY A 168 -1.23 25.89 -13.57
CA GLY A 168 -0.91 27.11 -12.81
C GLY A 168 -1.99 27.57 -11.82
N THR A 169 -3.06 26.79 -11.64
CA THR A 169 -4.07 27.00 -10.60
C THR A 169 -3.93 25.97 -9.49
N SER A 170 -4.68 26.15 -8.39
CA SER A 170 -4.65 25.25 -7.23
C SER A 170 -5.25 23.86 -7.45
N ALA A 171 -5.83 23.60 -8.63
CA ALA A 171 -6.30 22.28 -9.01
C ALA A 171 -5.94 22.00 -10.48
N GLN A 172 -5.01 21.07 -10.69
CA GLN A 172 -4.51 20.70 -12.01
C GLN A 172 -4.95 19.26 -12.33
N THR A 173 -5.66 19.07 -13.44
CA THR A 173 -6.16 17.74 -13.83
C THR A 173 -5.41 17.21 -15.05
N ILE A 174 -4.93 15.98 -14.94
CA ILE A 174 -4.29 15.22 -16.02
C ILE A 174 -5.15 13.98 -16.27
N SER A 175 -5.60 13.81 -17.51
CA SER A 175 -6.39 12.65 -17.92
C SER A 175 -5.54 11.69 -18.75
N PHE A 176 -5.53 10.43 -18.33
CA PHE A 176 -4.88 9.33 -19.01
C PHE A 176 -5.97 8.48 -19.68
N GLY A 177 -5.91 8.41 -21.01
CA GLY A 177 -6.79 7.59 -21.82
C GLY A 177 -6.56 6.09 -21.62
N PRO A 178 -7.41 5.25 -22.24
CA PRO A 178 -7.30 3.80 -22.12
C PRO A 178 -5.96 3.31 -22.70
N ALA A 179 -5.34 2.36 -22.00
CA ALA A 179 -4.11 1.71 -22.41
C ALA A 179 -4.28 1.08 -23.80
N VAL A 180 -3.36 1.38 -24.71
CA VAL A 180 -3.30 0.73 -26.02
C VAL A 180 -2.75 -0.69 -25.88
N ASN A 181 -1.83 -0.90 -24.94
CA ASN A 181 -1.23 -2.19 -24.62
C ASN A 181 -1.41 -2.48 -23.12
N PRO A 182 -2.16 -3.53 -22.73
CA PRO A 182 -2.38 -3.87 -21.33
C PRO A 182 -1.12 -4.36 -20.61
N ASN A 183 -0.10 -4.81 -21.35
CA ASN A 183 1.19 -5.24 -20.80
C ASN A 183 2.21 -4.10 -20.71
N ALA A 184 1.81 -2.86 -21.02
CA ALA A 184 2.71 -1.73 -20.96
C ALA A 184 3.08 -1.38 -19.51
N PHE A 185 4.25 -0.79 -19.32
CA PHE A 185 4.79 -0.58 -17.99
C PHE A 185 5.65 0.68 -17.88
N VAL A 186 5.79 1.18 -16.66
CA VAL A 186 6.84 2.13 -16.29
C VAL A 186 7.81 1.40 -15.37
N ARG A 187 9.09 1.40 -15.71
CA ARG A 187 10.14 0.79 -14.90
C ARG A 187 11.23 1.79 -14.53
N VAL A 188 11.64 1.79 -13.27
CA VAL A 188 12.80 2.55 -12.78
C VAL A 188 13.85 1.56 -12.31
N ASN A 189 14.91 1.38 -13.08
CA ASN A 189 15.94 0.38 -12.80
C ASN A 189 16.78 0.71 -11.55
N PRO A 190 17.43 -0.29 -10.93
CA PRO A 190 18.41 -0.05 -9.88
C PRO A 190 19.49 0.95 -10.33
N GLY A 191 19.89 1.86 -9.46
CA GLY A 191 20.86 2.94 -9.76
C GLY A 191 20.22 4.23 -10.29
N ALA A 192 19.06 4.16 -10.93
CA ALA A 192 18.33 5.34 -11.39
C ALA A 192 17.92 6.25 -10.21
N THR A 193 18.03 7.56 -10.41
CA THR A 193 17.56 8.56 -9.44
C THR A 193 16.58 9.53 -10.10
N LEU A 194 15.37 9.60 -9.56
CA LEU A 194 14.35 10.58 -9.89
C LEU A 194 14.28 11.59 -8.74
N ALA A 195 14.59 12.85 -8.98
CA ALA A 195 14.60 13.91 -7.98
C ALA A 195 13.71 15.07 -8.42
N VAL A 196 12.79 15.45 -7.53
CA VAL A 196 11.86 16.56 -7.69
C VAL A 196 11.87 17.37 -6.40
N ARG A 197 12.34 18.61 -6.44
CA ARG A 197 12.49 19.46 -5.25
C ARG A 197 11.28 20.36 -5.03
N ASN A 198 11.11 20.82 -3.79
CA ASN A 198 10.01 21.69 -3.31
C ASN A 198 8.67 20.97 -3.10
N SER A 199 7.88 21.48 -2.17
CA SER A 199 6.60 20.90 -1.73
C SER A 199 5.49 20.92 -2.78
N ASP A 200 5.53 21.89 -3.68
CA ASP A 200 4.48 22.11 -4.68
C ASP A 200 4.66 21.23 -5.92
N ASN A 201 5.78 20.51 -5.98
CA ASN A 201 6.14 19.66 -7.08
C ASN A 201 5.85 18.18 -6.80
N TYR A 202 5.84 17.39 -7.86
CA TYR A 202 5.43 15.99 -7.76
C TYR A 202 6.11 15.05 -8.75
N ILE A 203 6.01 13.76 -8.44
CA ILE A 203 6.36 12.66 -9.35
C ILE A 203 5.11 11.79 -9.54
N ALA A 204 4.70 11.55 -10.79
CA ALA A 204 3.58 10.68 -11.14
C ALA A 204 4.00 9.58 -12.12
N LEU A 205 3.88 8.32 -11.71
CA LEU A 205 4.12 7.14 -12.55
C LEU A 205 2.78 6.46 -12.82
N VAL A 206 2.33 6.41 -14.06
CA VAL A 206 0.99 5.89 -14.41
C VAL A 206 1.06 4.93 -15.59
N ALA A 207 0.77 3.65 -15.37
CA ALA A 207 0.77 2.62 -16.40
C ALA A 207 -0.02 1.39 -15.93
N PRO A 208 -0.31 0.40 -16.80
CA PRO A 208 -0.85 -0.87 -16.35
C PRO A 208 0.02 -1.55 -15.29
N LYS A 209 1.36 -1.46 -15.42
CA LYS A 209 2.33 -1.88 -14.40
C LYS A 209 3.33 -0.78 -14.06
N VAL A 210 3.64 -0.62 -12.78
CA VAL A 210 4.70 0.26 -12.28
C VAL A 210 5.71 -0.56 -11.47
N ASP A 211 6.98 -0.54 -11.88
CA ASP A 211 8.08 -1.31 -11.29
C ASP A 211 9.23 -0.37 -10.88
N VAL A 212 9.40 -0.13 -9.59
CA VAL A 212 10.39 0.83 -9.08
C VAL A 212 11.44 0.10 -8.25
N GLN A 213 12.66 0.06 -8.77
CA GLN A 213 13.83 -0.55 -8.16
C GLN A 213 14.94 0.48 -7.90
N GLY A 214 14.84 1.67 -8.52
CA GLY A 214 15.70 2.82 -8.25
C GLY A 214 15.22 3.69 -7.08
N THR A 215 15.68 4.94 -7.04
CA THR A 215 15.33 5.89 -5.99
C THR A 215 14.44 7.01 -6.53
N ILE A 216 13.32 7.26 -5.85
CA ILE A 216 12.45 8.41 -6.05
C ILE A 216 12.66 9.37 -4.87
N LYS A 217 12.99 10.62 -5.14
CA LYS A 217 13.15 11.69 -4.16
C LYS A 217 12.19 12.82 -4.48
N THR A 218 11.27 13.10 -3.56
CA THR A 218 10.33 14.21 -3.69
C THR A 218 10.15 14.93 -2.36
N ASP A 219 10.04 16.27 -2.39
CA ASP A 219 9.65 17.06 -1.23
C ASP A 219 8.15 17.42 -1.24
N GLY A 220 7.41 16.95 -2.25
CA GLY A 220 5.95 17.10 -2.36
C GLY A 220 5.25 15.74 -2.38
N VAL A 221 4.64 15.41 -3.51
CA VAL A 221 3.85 14.17 -3.68
C VAL A 221 4.53 13.18 -4.63
N ALA A 222 4.49 11.90 -4.28
CA ALA A 222 4.78 10.80 -5.20
C ALA A 222 3.50 10.00 -5.45
N ALA A 223 3.09 9.84 -6.70
CA ALA A 223 1.94 9.04 -7.09
C ALA A 223 2.38 7.90 -8.02
N LEU A 224 2.17 6.65 -7.61
CA LEU A 224 2.37 5.48 -8.44
C LEU A 224 1.01 4.84 -8.66
N VAL A 225 0.58 4.74 -9.91
CA VAL A 225 -0.78 4.32 -10.26
C VAL A 225 -0.73 3.20 -11.29
N ALA A 226 -1.19 2.02 -10.88
CA ALA A 226 -1.35 0.85 -11.72
C ALA A 226 -2.79 0.76 -12.23
N ALA A 227 -3.01 1.21 -13.46
CA ALA A 227 -4.32 1.28 -14.10
C ALA A 227 -4.18 1.31 -15.63
N GLU A 228 -5.20 0.83 -16.33
CA GLU A 228 -5.32 0.99 -17.79
C GLU A 228 -5.97 2.31 -18.18
N GLN A 229 -6.63 3.01 -17.25
CA GLN A 229 -7.15 4.36 -17.44
C GLN A 229 -7.25 5.06 -16.09
N ALA A 230 -6.79 6.31 -16.00
CA ALA A 230 -6.83 7.07 -14.76
C ALA A 230 -6.96 8.58 -15.01
N THR A 231 -7.40 9.30 -13.98
CA THR A 231 -7.36 10.76 -13.93
C THR A 231 -6.72 11.17 -12.61
N LEU A 232 -5.75 12.07 -12.70
CA LEU A 232 -5.08 12.67 -11.54
C LEU A 232 -5.55 14.11 -11.40
N THR A 233 -6.01 14.49 -10.21
CA THR A 233 -6.22 15.89 -9.83
C THR A 233 -5.24 16.26 -8.74
N ILE A 234 -4.29 17.09 -9.11
CA ILE A 234 -3.21 17.58 -8.27
C ILE A 234 -3.70 18.85 -7.59
N ARG A 235 -3.48 18.95 -6.27
CA ARG A 235 -3.85 20.12 -5.48
C ARG A 235 -2.69 20.60 -4.63
N ASP A 236 -2.63 21.91 -4.42
CA ASP A 236 -1.56 22.58 -3.67
C ASP A 236 -1.52 22.16 -2.19
N ASN A 237 -2.60 21.59 -1.66
CA ASN A 237 -2.67 21.08 -0.29
C ASN A 237 -2.12 19.65 -0.14
N GLY A 238 -1.60 19.04 -1.21
CA GLY A 238 -1.09 17.67 -1.22
C GLY A 238 -2.18 16.59 -1.22
N LEU A 239 -3.47 16.96 -1.18
CA LEU A 239 -4.61 16.04 -1.21
C LEU A 239 -5.02 15.76 -2.66
N TRP A 240 -4.43 14.70 -3.22
CA TRP A 240 -4.66 14.32 -4.59
C TRP A 240 -5.95 13.52 -4.74
N ASP A 241 -6.61 13.70 -5.89
CA ASP A 241 -7.56 12.69 -6.36
C ASP A 241 -6.88 11.82 -7.39
N ILE A 242 -7.05 10.50 -7.22
CA ILE A 242 -6.60 9.49 -8.15
C ILE A 242 -7.83 8.67 -8.49
N ILE A 243 -8.46 9.00 -9.61
CA ILE A 243 -9.67 8.33 -10.07
C ILE A 243 -9.24 7.29 -11.10
N VAL A 244 -9.43 6.01 -10.78
CA VAL A 244 -9.19 4.93 -11.72
C VAL A 244 -10.44 4.70 -12.56
N GLY A 245 -10.33 4.90 -13.87
CA GLY A 245 -11.42 4.63 -14.82
C GLY A 245 -11.46 3.17 -15.24
N THR A 246 -10.30 2.55 -15.44
CA THR A 246 -10.16 1.12 -15.76
C THR A 246 -8.96 0.56 -15.01
N GLY A 247 -9.17 -0.50 -14.23
CA GLY A 247 -8.11 -1.19 -13.51
C GLY A 247 -7.07 -1.84 -14.42
N THR A 248 -6.02 -2.39 -13.83
CA THR A 248 -4.99 -3.15 -14.53
C THR A 248 -5.35 -4.63 -14.64
N THR A 249 -4.85 -5.26 -15.70
CA THR A 249 -4.84 -6.72 -15.89
C THR A 249 -3.52 -7.36 -15.48
N ASP A 250 -2.48 -6.57 -15.16
CA ASP A 250 -1.21 -7.11 -14.67
C ASP A 250 -1.38 -7.65 -13.23
N PRO A 251 -0.96 -8.90 -12.94
CA PRO A 251 -1.12 -9.51 -11.62
C PRO A 251 -0.33 -8.80 -10.53
N ASN A 252 0.72 -8.05 -10.89
CA ASN A 252 1.61 -7.32 -10.00
C ASN A 252 1.61 -5.83 -10.39
N GLY A 253 0.44 -5.20 -10.29
CA GLY A 253 0.21 -3.82 -10.73
C GLY A 253 1.28 -2.83 -10.28
N ILE A 254 1.65 -2.85 -8.99
CA ILE A 254 2.80 -2.10 -8.48
C ILE A 254 3.81 -3.06 -7.85
N VAL A 255 5.07 -2.95 -8.26
CA VAL A 255 6.22 -3.60 -7.61
C VAL A 255 7.20 -2.53 -7.14
N LEU A 256 7.49 -2.52 -5.85
CA LEU A 256 8.52 -1.66 -5.26
C LEU A 256 9.62 -2.53 -4.66
N ASN A 257 10.85 -2.33 -5.16
CA ASN A 257 12.10 -2.90 -4.63
C ASN A 257 13.14 -1.80 -4.38
N GLY A 258 12.75 -0.53 -4.54
CA GLY A 258 13.60 0.64 -4.43
C GLY A 258 13.25 1.49 -3.20
N ALA A 259 13.52 2.79 -3.31
CA ALA A 259 13.24 3.74 -2.26
C ALA A 259 12.36 4.89 -2.77
N ILE A 260 11.35 5.25 -1.99
CA ILE A 260 10.69 6.56 -2.08
C ILE A 260 11.15 7.32 -0.85
N ALA A 261 11.79 8.48 -1.05
CA ALA A 261 12.39 9.27 0.01
C ALA A 261 12.22 10.78 -0.26
N ARG A 262 12.69 11.60 0.68
CA ARG A 262 12.79 13.06 0.56
C ARG A 262 14.11 13.49 -0.07
N ASN A 263 14.20 14.69 -0.66
CA ASN A 263 15.48 15.20 -1.18
C ASN A 263 16.39 15.70 -0.06
N THR A 264 15.83 16.36 0.95
CA THR A 264 16.58 16.91 2.09
C THR A 264 15.92 16.55 3.42
N ALA A 265 16.71 16.43 4.49
CA ALA A 265 16.22 16.11 5.83
C ALA A 265 15.63 17.33 6.58
N ALA A 266 15.52 18.49 5.92
CA ALA A 266 15.02 19.71 6.53
C ALA A 266 13.53 19.58 6.91
N VAL A 267 13.15 20.24 8.00
CA VAL A 267 11.81 20.20 8.58
C VAL A 267 10.90 21.20 7.84
N GLY A 268 9.77 20.71 7.29
CA GLY A 268 8.72 21.53 6.69
C GLY A 268 8.04 20.83 5.52
N GLY A 269 6.71 21.00 5.39
CA GLY A 269 5.87 20.42 4.32
C GLY A 269 5.24 19.07 4.65
N ASN A 270 3.96 18.90 4.28
CA ASN A 270 3.29 17.59 4.29
C ASN A 270 3.73 16.81 3.06
N HIS A 271 4.25 15.60 3.25
CA HIS A 271 4.73 14.74 2.17
C HIS A 271 3.85 13.51 2.08
N THR A 272 3.31 13.22 0.89
CA THR A 272 2.47 12.04 0.72
C THR A 272 2.93 11.19 -0.45
N ALA A 273 3.07 9.89 -0.21
CA ALA A 273 3.21 8.89 -1.26
C ALA A 273 1.87 8.17 -1.44
N TYR A 274 1.26 8.29 -2.62
CA TYR A 274 0.06 7.56 -3.03
C TYR A 274 0.43 6.41 -3.96
N LEU A 275 0.12 5.19 -3.56
CA LEU A 275 0.30 4.01 -4.39
C LEU A 275 -1.08 3.38 -4.60
N VAL A 276 -1.56 3.40 -5.84
CA VAL A 276 -2.92 3.00 -6.18
C VAL A 276 -2.87 1.90 -7.23
N SER A 277 -3.46 0.76 -6.94
CA SER A 277 -3.58 -0.35 -7.88
C SER A 277 -5.00 -0.88 -7.83
N VAL A 278 -5.66 -0.98 -8.97
CA VAL A 278 -7.05 -1.47 -9.05
C VAL A 278 -7.12 -2.62 -10.03
N ALA A 279 -7.63 -3.75 -9.61
CA ALA A 279 -7.87 -4.90 -10.48
C ALA A 279 -8.99 -4.63 -11.51
N LYS A 280 -8.77 -4.98 -12.77
CA LYS A 280 -9.83 -4.95 -13.80
C LYS A 280 -10.78 -6.14 -13.64
N ASN A 281 -10.25 -7.35 -13.81
CA ASN A 281 -11.01 -8.61 -13.79
C ASN A 281 -10.37 -9.63 -12.82
N ASP A 282 -9.08 -9.89 -13.00
CA ASP A 282 -8.33 -10.84 -12.17
C ASP A 282 -7.71 -10.17 -10.95
N ALA A 283 -7.32 -10.97 -9.96
CA ALA A 283 -6.73 -10.44 -8.74
C ALA A 283 -5.38 -9.76 -9.02
N VAL A 284 -5.18 -8.58 -8.44
CA VAL A 284 -3.94 -7.80 -8.58
C VAL A 284 -3.30 -7.61 -7.21
N THR A 285 -1.97 -7.68 -7.16
CA THR A 285 -1.21 -7.48 -5.92
C THR A 285 -0.25 -6.29 -6.07
N MET A 286 -0.28 -5.40 -5.09
CA MET A 286 0.84 -4.50 -4.86
C MET A 286 1.90 -5.24 -4.03
N LEU A 287 3.10 -5.33 -4.58
CA LEU A 287 4.20 -6.10 -3.99
C LEU A 287 5.35 -5.19 -3.59
N PHE A 288 5.73 -5.26 -2.32
CA PHE A 288 6.87 -4.55 -1.75
C PHE A 288 7.84 -5.58 -1.23
N ASN A 289 9.03 -5.68 -1.83
CA ASN A 289 10.00 -6.71 -1.49
C ASN A 289 11.08 -6.20 -0.53
N SER A 290 11.88 -7.14 -0.04
CA SER A 290 12.92 -6.91 0.96
C SER A 290 13.85 -5.75 0.61
N GLY A 291 14.08 -4.87 1.58
CA GLY A 291 14.95 -3.72 1.43
C GLY A 291 14.26 -2.48 0.86
N SER A 292 12.97 -2.58 0.53
CA SER A 292 12.17 -1.43 0.11
C SER A 292 12.05 -0.40 1.21
N LYS A 293 12.32 0.85 0.86
CA LYS A 293 12.13 2.00 1.74
C LYS A 293 10.93 2.80 1.29
N LEU A 294 9.93 2.87 2.16
CA LEU A 294 8.72 3.63 1.93
C LEU A 294 8.72 4.89 2.78
N GLY A 295 8.47 6.02 2.14
CA GLY A 295 8.21 7.27 2.82
C GLY A 295 9.46 8.04 3.22
N PHE A 296 9.23 9.07 4.01
CA PHE A 296 10.12 10.22 4.07
C PHE A 296 10.94 10.17 5.36
N ASP A 297 12.01 9.35 5.37
CA ASP A 297 12.94 9.18 6.50
C ASP A 297 13.49 10.52 7.04
N VAL A 298 13.66 10.63 8.36
CA VAL A 298 14.24 11.82 9.02
C VAL A 298 15.36 11.38 9.96
N ALA A 299 16.58 11.90 9.76
CA ALA A 299 17.63 11.74 10.74
C ALA A 299 17.28 12.56 12.00
N GLY A 300 17.12 11.92 13.16
CA GLY A 300 17.10 12.61 14.46
C GLY A 300 15.80 12.66 15.27
N SER A 301 14.81 11.79 15.00
CA SER A 301 13.67 11.49 15.90
C SER A 301 12.96 12.68 16.57
N ALA A 302 11.96 13.21 15.87
CA ALA A 302 10.65 13.54 16.42
C ALA A 302 9.70 13.39 15.23
N GLY A 303 8.63 12.59 15.38
CA GLY A 303 7.72 12.31 14.26
C GLY A 303 7.30 13.60 13.58
N ILE A 304 7.74 13.79 12.33
CA ILE A 304 7.35 14.98 11.56
C ILE A 304 5.88 14.80 11.21
N GLU A 305 5.03 15.62 11.83
CA GLU A 305 3.63 15.78 11.43
C GLU A 305 3.56 15.99 9.93
N GLY A 306 2.76 15.17 9.24
CA GLY A 306 2.44 15.36 7.81
C GLY A 306 3.03 14.37 6.82
N ASN A 307 3.98 13.51 7.22
CA ASN A 307 4.48 12.45 6.33
C ASN A 307 3.52 11.26 6.30
N SER A 308 3.01 10.92 5.13
CA SER A 308 2.06 9.82 4.95
C SER A 308 2.39 8.96 3.74
N VAL A 309 2.18 7.66 3.89
CA VAL A 309 2.16 6.69 2.79
C VAL A 309 0.76 6.10 2.75
N VAL A 310 0.10 6.22 1.61
CA VAL A 310 -1.25 5.71 1.35
C VAL A 310 -1.17 4.66 0.27
N LEU A 311 -1.50 3.42 0.63
CA LEU A 311 -1.61 2.28 -0.30
C LEU A 311 -3.09 1.98 -0.49
N SER A 312 -3.57 2.09 -1.73
CA SER A 312 -4.95 1.79 -2.12
C SER A 312 -5.00 0.65 -3.12
N ALA A 313 -5.35 -0.54 -2.66
CA ALA A 313 -5.58 -1.71 -3.50
C ALA A 313 -7.08 -1.89 -3.73
N GLY A 314 -7.56 -1.54 -4.92
CA GLY A 314 -8.92 -1.79 -5.38
C GLY A 314 -9.86 -0.60 -5.30
N ALA A 315 -9.43 0.57 -4.84
CA ALA A 315 -10.23 1.78 -4.77
C ALA A 315 -9.50 3.02 -5.28
N SER A 316 -10.26 4.00 -5.76
CA SER A 316 -9.77 5.35 -6.08
C SER A 316 -9.39 6.12 -4.81
N VAL A 317 -8.60 7.18 -4.96
CA VAL A 317 -8.30 8.15 -3.89
C VAL A 317 -9.08 9.43 -4.16
N LEU A 318 -9.79 9.94 -3.17
CA LEU A 318 -10.58 11.17 -3.22
C LEU A 318 -10.23 12.05 -2.03
N ASN A 319 -9.88 13.31 -2.29
CA ASN A 319 -9.38 14.28 -1.32
C ASN A 319 -8.26 13.72 -0.43
N GLY A 320 -7.35 12.94 -1.03
CA GLY A 320 -6.25 12.30 -0.33
C GLY A 320 -6.61 11.10 0.55
N GLY A 321 -7.88 10.71 0.63
CA GLY A 321 -8.35 9.50 1.33
C GLY A 321 -8.75 8.39 0.34
N VAL A 322 -8.68 7.12 0.76
CA VAL A 322 -9.14 6.01 -0.08
C VAL A 322 -10.67 5.96 -0.09
N ALA A 323 -11.27 5.84 -1.27
CA ALA A 323 -12.71 5.76 -1.43
C ALA A 323 -13.26 4.43 -0.88
N SER A 324 -14.47 4.47 -0.30
CA SER A 324 -15.11 3.30 0.33
C SER A 324 -15.65 2.26 -0.65
N TYR A 325 -15.68 2.56 -1.95
CA TYR A 325 -16.22 1.68 -2.99
C TYR A 325 -15.10 1.15 -3.88
N PRO A 326 -15.11 -0.16 -4.22
CA PRO A 326 -14.14 -0.69 -5.16
C PRO A 326 -14.31 -0.03 -6.52
N ALA A 327 -13.21 0.39 -7.11
CA ALA A 327 -13.16 0.94 -8.46
C ALA A 327 -13.07 -0.17 -9.54
N GLY A 328 -13.00 -1.44 -9.15
CA GLY A 328 -12.84 -2.59 -10.04
C GLY A 328 -13.50 -3.87 -9.52
N ALA A 329 -13.60 -4.89 -10.39
CA ALA A 329 -14.35 -6.12 -10.10
C ALA A 329 -13.52 -7.21 -9.40
N GLY A 330 -12.18 -7.15 -9.50
CA GLY A 330 -11.27 -8.17 -8.95
C GLY A 330 -10.75 -7.86 -7.54
N ASN A 331 -10.33 -8.90 -6.82
CA ASN A 331 -9.63 -8.74 -5.53
C ASN A 331 -8.33 -7.99 -5.73
N SER A 332 -8.08 -6.97 -4.91
CA SER A 332 -6.83 -6.21 -4.95
C SER A 332 -6.12 -6.36 -3.61
N ASN A 333 -4.91 -6.93 -3.65
CA ASN A 333 -4.13 -7.33 -2.48
C ASN A 333 -2.93 -6.41 -2.27
N ILE A 334 -2.39 -6.41 -1.04
CA ILE A 334 -1.14 -5.73 -0.68
C ILE A 334 -0.24 -6.75 0.03
N THR A 335 1.02 -6.83 -0.38
CA THR A 335 2.05 -7.62 0.31
C THR A 335 3.24 -6.74 0.63
N LEU A 336 3.51 -6.56 1.92
CA LEU A 336 4.65 -5.83 2.48
C LEU A 336 5.63 -6.84 3.07
N ASP A 337 6.77 -7.08 2.41
CA ASP A 337 7.78 -8.01 2.91
C ASP A 337 9.16 -7.35 3.00
N GLY A 338 9.74 -7.31 4.21
CA GLY A 338 11.02 -6.66 4.49
C GLY A 338 11.02 -5.16 4.18
N VAL A 339 9.93 -4.46 4.54
CA VAL A 339 9.71 -3.03 4.27
C VAL A 339 10.07 -2.19 5.50
N SER A 340 10.75 -1.06 5.29
CA SER A 340 10.99 -0.06 6.33
C SER A 340 10.33 1.28 6.00
N THR A 341 9.66 1.90 6.98
CA THR A 341 9.12 3.26 6.87
C THR A 341 9.08 3.95 8.23
N ASP A 342 9.48 5.22 8.29
CA ASP A 342 9.26 6.10 9.45
C ASP A 342 7.98 6.95 9.31
N SER A 343 7.35 6.93 8.14
CA SER A 343 6.12 7.69 7.88
C SER A 343 4.89 6.97 8.42
N ARG A 344 3.79 7.71 8.61
CA ARG A 344 2.49 7.08 8.86
C ARG A 344 2.11 6.25 7.63
N LEU A 345 1.67 5.02 7.83
CA LEU A 345 1.24 4.12 6.76
C LEU A 345 -0.26 3.86 6.88
N THR A 346 -1.00 4.10 5.79
CA THR A 346 -2.40 3.68 5.64
C THR A 346 -2.49 2.75 4.44
N ALA A 347 -2.75 1.47 4.67
CA ALA A 347 -2.91 0.47 3.63
C ALA A 347 -4.34 -0.05 3.63
N ILE A 348 -5.03 0.10 2.49
CA ILE A 348 -6.42 -0.32 2.31
C ILE A 348 -6.48 -1.27 1.13
N ALA A 349 -7.04 -2.46 1.33
CA ALA A 349 -7.14 -3.50 0.31
C ALA A 349 -8.55 -4.08 0.21
N HIS A 350 -9.03 -4.25 -1.01
CA HIS A 350 -10.28 -4.96 -1.25
C HIS A 350 -10.13 -6.48 -1.09
N GLY A 351 -8.93 -7.03 -1.18
CA GLY A 351 -8.64 -8.43 -0.92
C GLY A 351 -7.96 -8.63 0.42
N THR A 352 -6.69 -9.03 0.37
CA THR A 352 -5.85 -9.37 1.53
C THR A 352 -4.71 -8.38 1.70
N ILE A 353 -4.32 -8.11 2.95
CA ILE A 353 -3.06 -7.44 3.31
C ILE A 353 -2.16 -8.45 4.01
N ASN A 354 -0.96 -8.67 3.49
CA ASN A 354 0.09 -9.46 4.14
C ASN A 354 1.24 -8.53 4.55
N VAL A 355 1.64 -8.60 5.81
CA VAL A 355 2.79 -7.88 6.37
C VAL A 355 3.75 -8.89 6.94
N ASN A 356 4.85 -9.11 6.22
CA ASN A 356 5.79 -10.20 6.45
C ASN A 356 7.21 -9.66 6.69
N SER A 357 8.06 -10.56 7.18
CA SER A 357 9.50 -10.36 7.32
C SER A 357 10.29 -11.54 6.76
N ASP A 358 9.81 -12.11 5.65
CA ASP A 358 10.38 -13.27 4.99
C ASP A 358 11.69 -12.92 4.28
N GLY A 359 11.66 -11.91 3.40
CA GLY A 359 12.82 -11.46 2.63
C GLY A 359 13.77 -10.55 3.40
N GLY A 360 13.29 -9.89 4.46
CA GLY A 360 14.10 -8.98 5.29
C GLY A 360 13.37 -8.55 6.56
N ALA A 361 14.07 -7.84 7.45
CA ALA A 361 13.42 -7.24 8.62
C ALA A 361 12.44 -6.14 8.18
N SER A 362 11.27 -6.07 8.83
CA SER A 362 10.25 -5.05 8.55
C SER A 362 10.09 -4.12 9.75
N THR A 363 10.17 -2.80 9.53
CA THR A 363 10.16 -1.81 10.61
C THR A 363 9.26 -0.63 10.27
N TYR A 364 8.28 -0.38 11.14
CA TYR A 364 7.31 0.71 11.01
C TYR A 364 7.49 1.70 12.17
N GLY A 365 8.14 2.83 11.88
CA GLY A 365 8.41 3.91 12.82
C GLY A 365 7.20 4.82 13.09
N GLY A 366 6.29 4.94 12.11
CA GLY A 366 5.04 5.70 12.21
C GLY A 366 3.84 4.87 12.66
N ASP A 367 2.68 5.51 12.82
CA ASP A 367 1.41 4.80 13.03
C ASP A 367 1.03 4.02 11.76
N VAL A 368 0.48 2.81 11.93
CA VAL A 368 0.07 1.95 10.82
C VAL A 368 -1.43 1.66 10.92
N THR A 369 -2.13 1.90 9.82
CA THR A 369 -3.53 1.51 9.63
C THR A 369 -3.63 0.53 8.48
N LEU A 370 -4.12 -0.67 8.75
CA LEU A 370 -4.38 -1.72 7.77
C LEU A 370 -5.90 -1.95 7.72
N ALA A 371 -6.51 -1.81 6.55
CA ALA A 371 -7.92 -2.11 6.37
C ALA A 371 -8.10 -3.07 5.19
N ALA A 372 -8.64 -4.25 5.41
CA ALA A 372 -8.85 -5.23 4.34
C ALA A 372 -10.29 -5.73 4.34
N SER A 373 -10.85 -5.94 3.15
CA SER A 373 -12.20 -6.49 3.03
C SER A 373 -12.24 -8.01 3.24
N GLY A 374 -11.11 -8.70 3.03
CA GLY A 374 -10.95 -10.15 3.21
C GLY A 374 -10.14 -10.52 4.44
N GLN A 375 -8.81 -10.37 4.39
CA GLN A 375 -7.92 -10.86 5.46
C GLN A 375 -6.73 -9.91 5.69
N ILE A 376 -6.27 -9.82 6.94
CA ILE A 376 -5.01 -9.18 7.31
C ILE A 376 -4.10 -10.21 7.99
N ASN A 377 -2.91 -10.42 7.46
CA ASN A 377 -1.88 -11.28 8.05
C ASN A 377 -0.67 -10.44 8.44
N VAL A 378 -0.23 -10.57 9.69
CA VAL A 378 1.00 -9.94 10.19
C VAL A 378 1.90 -11.04 10.76
N ALA A 379 3.00 -11.34 10.09
CA ALA A 379 3.85 -12.48 10.41
C ALA A 379 5.33 -12.12 10.48
N ALA A 380 5.96 -12.41 11.63
CA ALA A 380 7.42 -12.41 11.74
C ALA A 380 7.96 -13.84 11.57
N THR A 381 8.39 -14.20 10.36
CA THR A 381 8.74 -15.59 10.02
C THR A 381 10.24 -15.84 9.95
N ASN A 382 10.98 -15.12 9.10
CA ASN A 382 12.42 -15.31 8.91
C ASN A 382 13.27 -14.20 9.52
N ASN A 383 12.69 -13.01 9.68
CA ASN A 383 13.33 -11.85 10.29
C ASN A 383 12.42 -11.21 11.34
N ASN A 384 12.95 -10.23 12.07
CA ASN A 384 12.15 -9.49 13.04
C ASN A 384 11.21 -8.52 12.35
N LEU A 385 10.06 -8.29 12.96
CA LEU A 385 9.06 -7.32 12.53
C LEU A 385 8.73 -6.41 13.72
N THR A 386 8.76 -5.09 13.52
CA THR A 386 8.53 -4.13 14.60
C THR A 386 7.59 -3.00 14.19
N PHE A 387 6.60 -2.73 15.03
CA PHE A 387 5.79 -1.51 15.00
C PHE A 387 6.17 -0.65 16.21
N ALA A 388 6.78 0.50 15.94
CA ALA A 388 7.24 1.42 16.98
C ALA A 388 6.09 2.23 17.60
N ARG A 389 5.00 2.45 16.85
CA ARG A 389 3.82 3.18 17.29
C ARG A 389 2.55 2.33 17.17
N THR A 390 1.40 2.96 16.97
CA THR A 390 0.10 2.27 16.99
C THR A 390 -0.07 1.43 15.74
N LEU A 391 -0.52 0.19 15.90
CA LEU A 391 -1.11 -0.59 14.81
C LEU A 391 -2.63 -0.62 14.98
N THR A 392 -3.35 -0.22 13.93
CA THR A 392 -4.78 -0.45 13.78
C THR A 392 -5.00 -1.36 12.59
N ALA A 393 -5.53 -2.56 12.81
CA ALA A 393 -5.90 -3.49 11.75
C ALA A 393 -7.40 -3.76 11.79
N THR A 394 -8.10 -3.53 10.68
CA THR A 394 -9.55 -3.72 10.58
C THR A 394 -9.95 -4.53 9.36
N THR A 395 -10.82 -5.52 9.58
CA THR A 395 -11.56 -6.25 8.55
C THR A 395 -13.07 -6.06 8.69
N ASP A 396 -13.46 -4.94 9.34
CA ASP A 396 -14.84 -4.62 9.66
C ASP A 396 -15.69 -4.55 8.39
N ARG A 397 -16.95 -4.98 8.53
CA ARG A 397 -17.92 -4.94 7.44
C ARG A 397 -19.23 -4.35 7.91
N ILE A 398 -19.78 -3.48 7.07
CA ILE A 398 -21.11 -2.91 7.26
C ILE A 398 -21.96 -3.32 6.06
N GLY A 399 -23.11 -3.93 6.32
CA GLY A 399 -24.04 -4.36 5.29
C GLY A 399 -24.72 -3.16 4.63
N ALA A 400 -25.01 -3.28 3.34
CA ALA A 400 -25.95 -2.36 2.68
C ALA A 400 -27.32 -2.42 3.37
N PRO A 401 -28.23 -1.44 3.19
CA PRO A 401 -29.53 -1.44 3.87
C PRO A 401 -30.28 -2.79 3.78
N GLY A 402 -30.55 -3.42 4.92
CA GLY A 402 -31.16 -4.76 5.03
C GLY A 402 -30.28 -5.94 4.64
N GLY A 403 -29.07 -5.69 4.17
CA GLY A 403 -28.08 -6.68 3.77
C GLY A 403 -27.25 -7.19 4.94
N ASP A 404 -26.88 -8.46 4.86
CA ASP A 404 -26.02 -9.12 5.83
C ASP A 404 -24.57 -8.63 5.70
N ALA A 405 -23.81 -8.74 6.80
CA ALA A 405 -22.38 -8.45 6.82
C ALA A 405 -21.63 -9.50 7.64
N THR A 406 -20.56 -10.02 7.04
CA THR A 406 -19.60 -10.90 7.72
C THR A 406 -18.23 -10.25 7.63
N ALA A 407 -17.63 -9.95 8.78
CA ALA A 407 -16.29 -9.40 8.81
C ALA A 407 -15.23 -10.43 8.38
N GLY A 408 -14.07 -9.91 7.93
CA GLY A 408 -12.94 -10.73 7.52
C GLY A 408 -12.08 -11.21 8.68
N ASP A 409 -10.92 -11.80 8.37
CA ASP A 409 -10.04 -12.39 9.38
C ASP A 409 -8.75 -11.60 9.60
N ILE A 410 -8.25 -11.61 10.85
CA ILE A 410 -6.95 -11.03 11.22
C ILE A 410 -6.10 -12.13 11.86
N SER A 411 -4.89 -12.34 11.35
CA SER A 411 -3.92 -13.30 11.89
C SER A 411 -2.62 -12.60 12.25
N ILE A 412 -2.12 -12.88 13.46
CA ILE A 412 -0.84 -12.38 13.97
C ILE A 412 0.01 -13.58 14.41
N GLY A 413 1.23 -13.67 13.88
CA GLY A 413 2.14 -14.77 14.17
C GLY A 413 3.60 -14.36 14.24
N ALA A 414 4.37 -15.14 14.98
CA ALA A 414 5.82 -15.12 14.93
C ALA A 414 6.34 -16.55 15.00
N SER A 415 7.30 -16.90 14.14
CA SER A 415 7.84 -18.25 14.03
C SER A 415 9.38 -18.25 13.99
N ASN A 416 9.98 -19.45 13.99
CA ASN A 416 11.42 -19.66 13.82
C ASN A 416 12.33 -18.84 14.75
N GLY A 417 11.91 -18.64 16.01
CA GLY A 417 12.66 -17.86 17.00
C GLY A 417 12.66 -16.35 16.75
N LYS A 418 11.90 -15.85 15.77
CA LYS A 418 11.85 -14.42 15.42
C LYS A 418 10.86 -13.67 16.29
N THR A 419 11.06 -12.35 16.35
CA THR A 419 10.26 -11.46 17.19
C THR A 419 9.34 -10.59 16.36
N LEU A 420 8.06 -10.60 16.71
CA LEU A 420 7.08 -9.59 16.32
C LEU A 420 6.81 -8.68 17.53
N HIS A 421 7.25 -7.42 17.43
CA HIS A 421 7.17 -6.47 18.53
C HIS A 421 6.23 -5.30 18.22
N PHE A 422 5.26 -5.07 19.09
CA PHE A 422 4.38 -3.91 19.08
C PHE A 422 4.70 -3.02 20.29
N ALA A 423 5.46 -1.96 20.06
CA ALA A 423 5.84 -1.01 21.11
C ALA A 423 4.66 -0.08 21.49
N GLY A 424 3.84 0.31 20.51
CA GLY A 424 2.62 1.08 20.72
C GLY A 424 1.37 0.22 20.98
N ALA A 425 0.21 0.87 21.02
CA ALA A 425 -1.07 0.18 21.16
C ALA A 425 -1.39 -0.63 19.89
N THR A 426 -1.96 -1.81 20.07
CA THR A 426 -2.45 -2.66 18.98
C THR A 426 -3.97 -2.79 19.06
N VAL A 427 -4.66 -2.37 18.01
CA VAL A 427 -6.12 -2.44 17.88
C VAL A 427 -6.44 -3.33 16.69
N LEU A 428 -7.12 -4.44 16.93
CA LEU A 428 -7.56 -5.40 15.93
C LEU A 428 -9.09 -5.43 15.94
N SER A 429 -9.72 -5.22 14.79
CA SER A 429 -11.18 -5.22 14.67
C SER A 429 -11.64 -6.07 13.47
N ALA A 430 -12.51 -7.02 13.74
CA ALA A 430 -13.18 -7.88 12.77
C ALA A 430 -14.69 -7.88 13.08
N ASP A 431 -15.26 -6.68 13.22
CA ASP A 431 -16.66 -6.46 13.60
C ASP A 431 -17.57 -6.49 12.36
N GLY A 432 -18.58 -7.35 12.38
CA GLY A 432 -19.60 -7.45 11.33
C GLY A 432 -20.90 -6.78 11.76
N THR A 433 -21.33 -5.74 11.05
CA THR A 433 -22.56 -5.00 11.32
C THR A 433 -23.55 -5.15 10.18
N GLY A 434 -24.68 -5.80 10.43
CA GLY A 434 -25.75 -5.93 9.44
C GLY A 434 -26.38 -4.57 9.11
N GLY A 435 -26.78 -4.38 7.86
CA GLY A 435 -27.31 -3.11 7.41
C GLY A 435 -28.74 -2.85 7.89
N SER A 436 -29.02 -1.60 8.25
CA SER A 436 -30.34 -1.21 8.74
C SER A 436 -31.35 -1.08 7.59
N ALA A 437 -32.57 -1.59 7.78
CA ALA A 437 -33.70 -1.44 6.86
C ALA A 437 -34.92 -0.86 7.59
N THR A 438 -34.87 0.45 7.85
CA THR A 438 -35.87 1.15 8.68
C THR A 438 -37.05 1.71 7.90
N THR A 439 -37.09 1.55 6.58
CA THR A 439 -38.20 1.97 5.71
C THR A 439 -38.97 0.77 5.16
N GLY A 440 -40.29 0.91 4.97
CA GLY A 440 -41.14 -0.14 4.39
C GLY A 440 -41.25 -1.40 5.25
N THR A 441 -41.24 -2.57 4.63
CA THR A 441 -41.27 -3.90 5.29
C THR A 441 -39.86 -4.45 5.58
N GLY A 442 -38.87 -3.58 5.76
CA GLY A 442 -37.47 -3.94 5.90
C GLY A 442 -37.16 -4.82 7.11
N THR A 443 -36.57 -5.97 6.86
CA THR A 443 -35.82 -6.77 7.84
C THR A 443 -34.40 -6.23 7.95
N GLY A 444 -33.92 -5.98 9.17
CA GLY A 444 -32.52 -5.62 9.38
C GLY A 444 -31.59 -6.78 9.01
N GLY A 445 -30.46 -6.47 8.39
CA GLY A 445 -29.48 -7.49 8.00
C GLY A 445 -28.78 -8.11 9.22
N ASN A 446 -28.29 -9.34 9.08
CA ASN A 446 -27.50 -10.02 10.10
C ASN A 446 -26.06 -9.51 10.12
N GLY A 447 -25.47 -9.39 11.31
CA GLY A 447 -24.05 -9.07 11.48
C GLY A 447 -23.30 -10.23 12.12
N THR A 448 -22.25 -10.71 11.45
CA THR A 448 -21.38 -11.79 11.93
C THR A 448 -19.96 -11.28 12.11
N GLY A 449 -19.43 -11.34 13.33
CA GLY A 449 -18.02 -11.02 13.60
C GLY A 449 -17.08 -12.04 12.97
N GLY A 450 -15.88 -11.60 12.59
CA GLY A 450 -14.86 -12.42 11.94
C GLY A 450 -13.99 -13.19 12.93
N THR A 451 -12.79 -13.59 12.49
CA THR A 451 -11.83 -14.30 13.33
C THR A 451 -10.57 -13.46 13.55
N ILE A 452 -10.18 -13.28 14.81
CA ILE A 452 -8.87 -12.75 15.18
C ILE A 452 -8.07 -13.89 15.81
N THR A 453 -6.93 -14.22 15.23
CA THR A 453 -6.01 -15.24 15.74
C THR A 453 -4.65 -14.64 16.03
N ILE A 454 -4.16 -14.84 17.26
CA ILE A 454 -2.81 -14.47 17.67
C ILE A 454 -2.12 -15.74 18.14
N ALA A 455 -1.18 -16.23 17.32
CA ALA A 455 -0.60 -17.55 17.47
C ALA A 455 0.91 -17.60 17.14
N PRO A 456 1.81 -17.18 18.04
CA PRO A 456 3.23 -17.46 17.89
C PRO A 456 3.53 -18.97 17.86
N THR A 457 4.30 -19.39 16.86
CA THR A 457 4.71 -20.77 16.57
C THR A 457 6.23 -20.91 16.58
N GLY A 458 6.84 -20.99 17.77
CA GLY A 458 8.30 -21.02 17.92
C GLY A 458 8.98 -19.65 17.88
N GLY A 459 8.24 -18.56 17.63
CA GLY A 459 8.71 -17.17 17.76
C GLY A 459 8.16 -16.46 19.00
N THR A 460 8.41 -15.16 19.10
CA THR A 460 7.90 -14.30 20.17
C THR A 460 7.00 -13.21 19.59
N VAL A 461 5.77 -13.09 20.11
CA VAL A 461 4.90 -11.93 19.87
C VAL A 461 4.80 -11.14 21.18
N SER A 462 5.04 -9.84 21.13
CA SER A 462 4.96 -8.97 22.32
C SER A 462 4.11 -7.74 22.06
N PHE A 463 3.19 -7.44 22.97
CA PHE A 463 2.32 -6.26 22.94
C PHE A 463 2.55 -5.36 24.15
N SER A 464 2.60 -4.05 23.91
CA SER A 464 2.45 -3.06 24.97
C SER A 464 1.00 -2.99 25.47
N GLN A 465 0.05 -2.91 24.53
CA GLN A 465 -1.39 -2.99 24.77
C GLN A 465 -2.06 -3.69 23.58
N LEU A 466 -3.09 -4.50 23.86
CA LEU A 466 -3.89 -5.19 22.85
C LEU A 466 -5.39 -5.02 23.11
N THR A 467 -6.10 -4.55 22.10
CA THR A 467 -7.56 -4.59 22.01
C THR A 467 -7.94 -5.39 20.75
N ALA A 468 -8.72 -6.45 20.92
CA ALA A 468 -9.21 -7.29 19.84
C ALA A 468 -10.73 -7.41 19.88
N THR A 469 -11.43 -7.01 18.82
CA THR A 469 -12.90 -7.07 18.72
C THR A 469 -13.32 -7.86 17.50
N ALA A 470 -14.21 -8.84 17.69
CA ALA A 470 -14.80 -9.65 16.63
C ALA A 470 -16.31 -9.76 16.88
N ARG A 471 -16.99 -8.62 17.00
CA ARG A 471 -18.40 -8.55 17.37
C ARG A 471 -19.30 -8.75 16.15
N GLY A 472 -20.45 -9.35 16.37
CA GLY A 472 -21.53 -9.39 15.38
C GLY A 472 -22.70 -8.55 15.84
N VAL A 473 -23.07 -7.53 15.08
CA VAL A 473 -24.17 -6.61 15.40
C VAL A 473 -25.24 -6.70 14.32
N GLY A 474 -26.44 -7.13 14.69
CA GLY A 474 -27.59 -7.15 13.78
C GLY A 474 -28.07 -5.74 13.44
N GLY A 475 -28.43 -5.51 12.18
CA GLY A 475 -29.01 -4.27 11.70
C GLY A 475 -30.42 -4.03 12.23
N ALA A 476 -30.83 -2.76 12.33
CA ALA A 476 -32.20 -2.43 12.72
C ALA A 476 -33.18 -2.70 11.57
N GLY A 477 -34.40 -3.16 11.88
CA GLY A 477 -35.45 -3.36 10.87
C GLY A 477 -36.80 -2.78 11.30
N SER A 478 -37.63 -2.40 10.33
CA SER A 478 -39.00 -1.92 10.59
C SER A 478 -39.94 -3.05 10.98
N VAL A 479 -39.69 -4.26 10.50
CA VAL A 479 -40.47 -5.46 10.83
C VAL A 479 -39.75 -6.33 11.86
N GLN A 480 -38.46 -6.58 11.63
CA GLN A 480 -37.62 -7.45 12.46
C GLN A 480 -36.17 -6.95 12.42
N GLY A 481 -35.52 -6.88 13.58
CA GLY A 481 -34.09 -6.61 13.66
C GLY A 481 -33.27 -7.84 13.29
N GLY A 482 -32.09 -7.63 12.71
CA GLY A 482 -31.18 -8.70 12.30
C GLY A 482 -30.54 -9.43 13.47
N ILE A 483 -29.97 -10.59 13.21
CA ILE A 483 -29.24 -11.38 14.20
C ILE A 483 -27.81 -10.83 14.31
N GLY A 484 -27.30 -10.65 15.53
CA GLY A 484 -25.89 -10.39 15.78
C GLY A 484 -25.19 -11.64 16.29
N GLN A 485 -24.30 -12.21 15.48
CA GLN A 485 -23.52 -13.39 15.81
C GLN A 485 -22.06 -12.98 16.06
N GLY A 486 -21.61 -13.04 17.31
CA GLY A 486 -20.21 -12.80 17.65
C GLY A 486 -19.28 -13.78 16.92
N GLY A 487 -18.09 -13.28 16.59
CA GLY A 487 -17.02 -14.02 15.93
C GLY A 487 -16.13 -14.78 16.92
N THR A 488 -14.84 -14.89 16.60
CA THR A 488 -13.85 -15.58 17.44
C THR A 488 -12.62 -14.73 17.65
N VAL A 489 -12.18 -14.59 18.91
CA VAL A 489 -10.84 -14.07 19.25
C VAL A 489 -10.07 -15.20 19.93
N SER A 490 -9.03 -15.70 19.27
CA SER A 490 -8.16 -16.78 19.74
C SER A 490 -6.76 -16.24 20.02
N ILE A 491 -6.31 -16.35 21.27
CA ILE A 491 -4.99 -15.90 21.71
C ILE A 491 -4.33 -17.08 22.41
N GLY A 492 -3.25 -17.58 21.83
CA GLY A 492 -2.52 -18.73 22.37
C GLY A 492 -1.16 -18.88 21.72
N SER A 493 -0.25 -19.62 22.34
CA SER A 493 1.08 -19.87 21.79
C SER A 493 1.30 -21.37 21.59
N SER A 494 1.83 -21.77 20.44
CA SER A 494 2.19 -23.16 20.15
C SER A 494 3.70 -23.27 20.01
N GLY A 495 4.40 -23.57 21.10
CA GLY A 495 5.87 -23.62 21.11
C GLY A 495 6.58 -22.26 20.98
N GLY A 496 5.84 -21.15 20.87
CA GLY A 496 6.36 -19.79 20.93
C GLY A 496 6.04 -19.08 22.26
N THR A 497 6.37 -17.80 22.33
CA THR A 497 6.10 -16.95 23.51
C THR A 497 5.17 -15.80 23.15
N LEU A 498 4.18 -15.55 24.00
CA LEU A 498 3.32 -14.37 23.93
C LEU A 498 3.54 -13.51 25.18
N LEU A 499 4.01 -12.28 25.01
CA LEU A 499 4.18 -11.31 26.10
C LEU A 499 3.17 -10.17 25.95
N SER A 500 2.53 -9.79 27.06
CA SER A 500 1.74 -8.56 27.17
C SER A 500 2.21 -7.82 28.40
N THR A 501 2.76 -6.61 28.23
CA THR A 501 3.21 -5.77 29.35
C THR A 501 2.12 -4.86 29.89
N GLY A 502 1.03 -4.65 29.13
CA GLY A 502 -0.11 -3.85 29.51
C GLY A 502 -1.44 -4.60 29.34
N THR A 503 -2.50 -3.86 29.02
CA THR A 503 -3.86 -4.38 28.96
C THR A 503 -4.08 -5.27 27.74
N LEU A 504 -4.79 -6.37 27.97
CA LEU A 504 -5.30 -7.26 26.93
C LEU A 504 -6.82 -7.28 27.05
N SER A 505 -7.53 -6.85 26.01
CA SER A 505 -8.98 -6.89 25.91
C SER A 505 -9.41 -7.64 24.68
N ALA A 506 -10.36 -8.56 24.83
CA ALA A 506 -10.93 -9.37 23.76
C ALA A 506 -12.46 -9.37 23.88
N ASP A 507 -13.16 -9.00 22.81
CA ASP A 507 -14.63 -8.99 22.74
C ASP A 507 -15.09 -9.71 21.46
N ALA A 508 -15.87 -10.78 21.63
CA ALA A 508 -16.48 -11.54 20.53
C ALA A 508 -18.00 -11.64 20.72
N SER A 509 -18.62 -10.58 21.22
CA SER A 509 -20.04 -10.54 21.52
C SER A 509 -20.94 -10.53 20.27
N GLY A 510 -22.10 -11.15 20.40
CA GLY A 510 -23.20 -11.03 19.44
C GLY A 510 -24.31 -10.15 20.01
N VAL A 511 -24.73 -9.12 19.28
CA VAL A 511 -25.79 -8.17 19.67
C VAL A 511 -26.85 -8.12 18.58
N GLY A 512 -28.07 -8.59 18.89
CA GLY A 512 -29.19 -8.52 17.95
C GLY A 512 -29.64 -7.08 17.64
N GLY A 513 -30.18 -6.90 16.43
CA GLY A 513 -30.72 -5.63 15.96
C GLY A 513 -32.08 -5.29 16.58
N ALA A 514 -32.41 -4.00 16.61
CA ALA A 514 -33.70 -3.53 17.09
C ALA A 514 -34.79 -3.68 16.01
N SER A 515 -36.02 -3.97 16.42
CA SER A 515 -37.22 -3.87 15.57
C SER A 515 -38.06 -2.66 15.98
N SER A 516 -38.47 -1.81 15.03
CA SER A 516 -39.44 -0.73 15.31
C SER A 516 -40.91 -1.15 15.10
N GLY A 517 -41.16 -2.40 14.72
CA GLY A 517 -42.51 -2.97 14.56
C GLY A 517 -43.26 -3.09 15.89
N ARG A 518 -44.53 -2.65 15.91
CA ARG A 518 -45.43 -2.85 17.05
C ARG A 518 -45.56 -4.36 17.34
N ALA A 519 -44.94 -4.78 18.44
CA ALA A 519 -44.92 -6.12 19.05
C ALA A 519 -44.15 -7.22 18.29
N ALA A 520 -42.89 -7.47 18.68
CA ALA A 520 -42.19 -8.72 18.40
C ALA A 520 -41.56 -9.29 19.70
N ARG A 521 -41.91 -10.53 20.02
CA ARG A 521 -41.37 -11.31 21.16
C ARG A 521 -39.88 -11.62 20.91
N VAL A 522 -39.01 -11.20 21.82
CA VAL A 522 -37.57 -11.52 21.81
C VAL A 522 -37.36 -12.97 22.30
N MET A 523 -36.75 -13.83 21.48
CA MET A 523 -36.09 -15.06 21.94
C MET A 523 -34.58 -14.87 21.85
N ALA A 524 -33.92 -14.66 23.00
CA ALA A 524 -32.47 -14.61 23.10
C ALA A 524 -31.91 -16.01 23.39
N ALA A 525 -31.12 -16.56 22.48
CA ALA A 525 -30.35 -17.78 22.71
C ALA A 525 -28.91 -17.40 23.11
N ARG A 526 -28.60 -17.43 24.42
CA ARG A 526 -27.22 -17.39 24.92
C ARG A 526 -26.62 -18.80 24.83
N ARG A 527 -25.63 -19.04 23.96
CA ARG A 527 -24.68 -20.14 24.13
C ARG A 527 -23.41 -19.59 24.78
N GLY A 528 -23.12 -20.04 26.00
CA GLY A 528 -21.97 -19.59 26.78
C GLY A 528 -20.65 -20.06 26.18
N SER A 529 -19.69 -19.14 26.11
CA SER A 529 -18.29 -19.42 25.82
C SER A 529 -17.68 -20.31 26.91
N ARG A 530 -17.04 -21.41 26.50
CA ARG A 530 -16.28 -22.30 27.40
C ARG A 530 -14.82 -21.87 27.39
N TRP A 531 -14.34 -21.37 28.54
CA TRP A 531 -12.91 -21.33 28.84
C TRP A 531 -12.47 -22.73 29.28
N MET A 532 -11.61 -23.38 28.50
CA MET A 532 -11.00 -24.65 28.88
C MET A 532 -9.58 -24.37 29.39
N ALA A 533 -9.40 -24.35 30.71
CA ALA A 533 -8.09 -24.39 31.33
C ALA A 533 -7.72 -25.86 31.56
N GLU A 534 -6.89 -26.43 30.70
CA GLU A 534 -6.39 -27.80 30.87
C GLU A 534 -5.23 -27.81 31.87
N ARG A 535 -5.52 -28.16 33.13
CA ARG A 535 -4.47 -28.48 34.12
C ARG A 535 -4.00 -29.92 33.89
N ARG A 536 -2.83 -30.07 33.27
CA ARG A 536 -2.11 -31.35 33.26
C ARG A 536 -1.71 -31.74 34.69
N ARG A 537 -2.12 -32.94 35.12
CA ARG A 537 -1.66 -33.56 36.37
C ARG A 537 -0.19 -33.97 36.21
N SER A 538 0.66 -33.53 37.13
CA SER A 538 1.98 -34.15 37.32
C SER A 538 1.80 -35.53 37.98
N PRO A 539 2.47 -36.58 37.49
CA PRO A 539 2.66 -37.82 38.23
C PRO A 539 3.87 -37.66 39.15
N ASP A 540 3.71 -37.96 40.43
CA ASP A 540 4.71 -38.65 41.26
C ASP A 540 4.31 -38.58 42.73
N CYS A 541 3.94 -39.74 43.29
CA CYS A 541 4.04 -39.98 44.71
C CYS A 541 4.39 -41.47 44.88
N PRO A 542 5.53 -41.82 45.50
CA PRO A 542 6.00 -43.19 45.57
C PRO A 542 5.25 -44.00 46.65
N SER A 543 5.20 -45.30 46.41
CA SER A 543 4.60 -46.35 47.21
C SER A 543 5.11 -46.39 48.66
N ARG A 544 4.21 -46.68 49.60
CA ARG A 544 4.56 -47.25 50.92
C ARG A 544 3.75 -48.51 51.21
N PRO A 545 4.34 -49.53 51.89
CA PRO A 545 3.78 -50.86 52.01
C PRO A 545 2.98 -51.08 53.32
N THR A 546 2.06 -52.05 53.23
CA THR A 546 1.56 -53.00 54.25
C THR A 546 1.39 -52.58 55.72
N ARG A 547 0.10 -52.58 56.15
CA ARG A 547 -0.43 -52.76 57.52
C ARG A 547 -0.07 -54.15 58.11
N PRO A 548 -0.19 -54.47 59.43
CA PRO A 548 -1.33 -54.09 60.31
C PRO A 548 -1.06 -53.89 61.83
N ALA A 549 -1.99 -53.22 62.53
CA ALA A 549 -2.56 -53.60 63.85
C ALA A 549 -3.36 -52.45 64.48
N GLY A 550 -4.56 -52.76 65.01
CA GLY A 550 -5.18 -52.09 66.15
C GLY A 550 -5.90 -50.74 65.93
N GLY A 551 -7.17 -50.68 66.37
CA GLY A 551 -7.83 -49.41 66.72
C GLY A 551 -9.20 -49.17 66.07
N ARG A 552 -10.27 -49.44 66.82
CA ARG A 552 -11.64 -48.99 66.53
C ARG A 552 -11.75 -47.47 66.74
N CYS A 553 -12.50 -46.78 65.88
CA CYS A 553 -13.36 -45.64 66.24
C CYS A 553 -14.35 -45.34 65.10
N ALA A 554 -15.63 -45.29 65.43
CA ALA A 554 -16.72 -44.83 64.59
C ALA A 554 -16.87 -43.30 64.67
N TRP A 555 -17.32 -42.64 63.60
CA TRP A 555 -18.47 -41.69 63.56
C TRP A 555 -18.55 -40.89 62.23
N TRP A 556 -19.70 -41.04 61.58
CA TRP A 556 -20.64 -40.04 61.03
C TRP A 556 -20.29 -38.93 60.00
N ASN A 557 -21.22 -38.83 59.02
CA ASN A 557 -21.74 -37.64 58.30
C ASN A 557 -20.86 -37.00 57.20
N ARG A 558 -21.38 -36.46 56.08
CA ARG A 558 -22.74 -36.25 55.52
C ARG A 558 -22.55 -35.74 54.09
N ILE A 559 -23.09 -36.43 53.07
CA ILE A 559 -23.21 -35.87 51.71
C ILE A 559 -24.57 -35.18 51.62
N ARG A 560 -24.59 -33.84 51.56
CA ARG A 560 -25.79 -33.07 51.18
C ARG A 560 -25.87 -33.04 49.65
N ARG A 561 -26.86 -33.74 49.10
CA ARG A 561 -27.48 -33.42 47.80
C ARG A 561 -28.88 -32.86 48.10
N SER A 562 -29.13 -31.61 47.75
CA SER A 562 -30.49 -31.03 47.73
C SER A 562 -31.14 -31.37 46.40
N GLY A 563 -32.15 -32.24 46.43
CA GLY A 563 -33.05 -32.50 45.31
C GLY A 563 -34.12 -31.43 45.20
N GLY A 564 -34.42 -31.01 43.97
CA GLY A 564 -35.68 -30.36 43.61
C GLY A 564 -36.73 -31.43 43.35
N ASN A 565 -37.87 -31.33 44.02
CA ASN A 565 -39.01 -32.23 43.87
C ASN A 565 -40.22 -31.37 43.47
N PHE A 566 -40.80 -31.63 42.30
CA PHE A 566 -42.15 -31.19 41.93
C PHE A 566 -42.84 -32.33 41.16
N GLY A 567 -43.60 -33.13 41.90
CA GLY A 567 -44.82 -33.80 41.43
C GLY A 567 -45.96 -33.25 42.30
N ARG A 568 -47.23 -33.21 41.92
CA ARG A 568 -48.00 -34.09 41.04
C ARG A 568 -49.43 -33.50 40.92
N ARG A 569 -50.16 -34.01 39.93
CA ARG A 569 -51.62 -34.26 39.85
C ARG A 569 -52.55 -33.23 39.20
N ARG A 570 -53.28 -33.81 38.25
CA ARG A 570 -54.45 -33.34 37.47
C ARG A 570 -55.68 -33.13 38.37
N HIS A 571 -56.54 -32.20 37.97
CA HIS A 571 -58.00 -32.38 37.95
C HIS A 571 -58.65 -31.38 36.98
N SER A 572 -59.41 -31.90 36.01
CA SER A 572 -60.50 -31.18 35.32
C SER A 572 -61.69 -31.01 36.27
N PRO A 573 -62.55 -30.00 36.05
CA PRO A 573 -63.83 -30.27 35.40
C PRO A 573 -64.31 -29.20 34.40
N ASP A 574 -65.17 -29.66 33.48
CA ASP A 574 -66.11 -28.90 32.64
C ASP A 574 -67.06 -28.01 33.47
N HIS A 575 -67.38 -26.81 32.97
CA HIS A 575 -68.77 -26.33 32.83
C HIS A 575 -68.89 -25.07 31.94
N ARG A 576 -70.06 -24.98 31.30
CA ARG A 576 -70.52 -24.11 30.20
C ARG A 576 -70.91 -22.66 30.59
N HIS A 577 -71.22 -21.89 29.54
CA HIS A 577 -71.94 -20.59 29.42
C HIS A 577 -71.08 -19.35 29.70
N GLY A 578 -71.12 -18.27 28.92
CA GLY A 578 -71.88 -17.92 27.71
C GLY A 578 -71.61 -16.44 27.38
N ASP A 579 -71.84 -16.08 26.12
CA ASP A 579 -72.17 -14.74 25.61
C ASP A 579 -71.18 -13.56 25.60
N SER A 580 -70.87 -13.20 24.35
CA SER A 580 -71.19 -11.90 23.72
C SER A 580 -70.15 -10.76 23.70
N ARG A 581 -69.82 -10.40 22.44
CA ARG A 581 -69.70 -9.06 21.84
C ARG A 581 -68.98 -7.96 22.65
N CYS A 582 -67.91 -7.40 22.08
CA CYS A 582 -67.96 -6.11 21.36
C CYS A 582 -66.56 -5.65 20.93
N ALA A 583 -66.56 -4.94 19.79
CA ALA A 583 -65.43 -4.26 19.20
C ALA A 583 -64.95 -3.06 20.04
N ARG A 584 -63.63 -2.81 20.02
CA ARG A 584 -63.01 -1.54 19.59
C ARG A 584 -61.51 -1.74 19.39
#